data_AF-A0A378MGA2-F1
#
_entry.id   AF-A0A378MGA2-F1
#
_cell.length_a   1.000
_cell.length_b   1.000
_cell.length_c   1.000
_cell.angle_alpha   90.00
_cell.angle_beta   90.00
_cell.angle_gamma   90.00
#
_symmetry.space_group_name_H-M   'P 1'
#
loop_
_entity.id
_entity.type
_entity.pdbx_description
1 polymer ?
#
loop_
_entity_poly.entity_id
_entity_poly.type
_entity_poly.pdbx_seq_one_letter_code
_entity_poly.pdbx_strand_id
1 'polypeptide(L)'
;MNLWIEILAMIGRLFMQPVLYITVLATLLVGYRRVRQERRYFHVGIAPAGQELKRLFGYGLLVGLVISIISIVVGGTVTYEWLVLFNCVSVISLLIFAFRLHSAAILLGVTNLLFYILLFNKWEIPALIGFPSKKGQFWRIR
;
A
#
# COMPACT_ATOMS: atom_id res chain seq x y z
N MET A 1 -15.89 24.22 6.63
CA MET A 1 -14.67 23.42 6.39
C MET A 1 -14.32 23.60 4.92
N ASN A 2 -13.11 24.01 4.58
CA ASN A 2 -12.77 24.36 3.20
C ASN A 2 -12.39 23.08 2.45
N LEU A 3 -13.19 22.65 1.47
CA LEU A 3 -12.99 21.46 0.64
C LEU A 3 -11.54 21.31 0.12
N TRP A 4 -10.91 22.42 -0.25
CA TRP A 4 -9.51 22.46 -0.71
C TRP A 4 -8.52 21.95 0.33
N ILE A 5 -8.72 22.28 1.61
CA ILE A 5 -7.84 21.87 2.70
C ILE A 5 -8.01 20.37 2.97
N GLU A 6 -9.22 19.84 2.86
CA GLU A 6 -9.49 18.41 3.05
C GLU A 6 -8.84 17.57 1.95
N ILE A 7 -8.97 17.98 0.68
CA ILE A 7 -8.33 17.28 -0.45
C ILE A 7 -6.81 17.31 -0.28
N LEU A 8 -6.23 18.45 0.09
CA LEU A 8 -4.79 18.57 0.32
C LEU A 8 -4.34 17.67 1.48
N ALA A 9 -5.11 17.61 2.56
CA ALA A 9 -4.82 16.73 3.70
C ALA A 9 -4.90 15.24 3.31
N MET A 10 -5.87 14.85 2.47
CA MET A 10 -5.97 13.48 1.96
C MET A 10 -4.76 13.10 1.09
N ILE A 11 -4.34 14.00 0.19
CA ILE A 11 -3.14 13.82 -0.63
C ILE A 11 -1.90 13.74 0.27
N GLY A 12 -1.80 14.58 1.30
CA GLY A 12 -0.70 14.55 2.27
C GLY A 12 -0.59 13.21 3.02
N ARG A 13 -1.71 12.57 3.35
CA ARG A 13 -1.72 11.23 3.99
C ARG A 13 -1.11 10.15 3.11
N LEU A 14 -1.25 10.26 1.78
CA LEU A 14 -0.60 9.34 0.85
C LEU A 14 0.92 9.41 1.06
N PHE A 15 1.49 10.62 1.04
CA PHE A 15 2.93 10.82 1.29
C PHE A 15 3.40 10.42 2.69
N MET A 16 2.53 10.30 3.68
CA MET A 16 2.92 9.81 5.01
C MET A 16 3.10 8.28 5.08
N GLN A 17 2.64 7.53 4.08
CA GLN A 17 2.71 6.07 4.12
C GLN A 17 4.15 5.57 3.91
N PRO A 18 4.70 4.74 4.83
CA PRO A 18 6.07 4.24 4.71
C PRO A 18 6.25 3.35 3.48
N VAL A 19 5.19 2.65 3.06
CA VAL A 19 5.19 1.75 1.89
C VAL A 19 5.57 2.48 0.61
N LEU A 20 5.17 3.75 0.43
CA LEU A 20 5.51 4.51 -0.78
C LEU A 20 7.02 4.70 -0.92
N TYR A 21 7.69 5.13 0.16
CA TYR A 21 9.13 5.37 0.16
C TYR A 21 9.90 4.07 -0.11
N ILE A 22 9.50 2.98 0.52
CA ILE A 22 10.14 1.67 0.34
C ILE A 22 9.94 1.16 -1.09
N THR A 23 8.75 1.36 -1.66
CA THR A 23 8.46 0.95 -3.05
C THR A 23 9.32 1.73 -4.04
N VAL A 24 9.44 3.06 -3.87
CA VAL A 24 10.30 3.91 -4.70
C VAL A 24 11.76 3.45 -4.64
N LEU A 25 12.28 3.18 -3.44
CA LEU A 25 13.64 2.67 -3.25
C LEU A 25 13.82 1.29 -3.89
N ALA A 26 12.86 0.39 -3.70
CA ALA A 26 12.90 -0.96 -4.27
C ALA A 26 12.91 -0.91 -5.81
N THR A 27 12.05 -0.10 -6.43
CA THR A 27 12.01 0.08 -7.88
C THR A 27 13.31 0.67 -8.42
N LEU A 28 13.92 1.63 -7.71
CA LEU A 28 15.22 2.18 -8.09
C LEU A 28 16.32 1.09 -8.07
N LEU A 29 16.33 0.26 -7.02
CA LEU A 29 17.29 -0.84 -6.87
C LEU A 29 17.12 -1.92 -7.94
N VAL A 30 15.88 -2.24 -8.32
CA VAL A 30 15.59 -3.19 -9.42
C VAL A 30 16.07 -2.63 -10.74
N GLY A 31 15.68 -1.39 -11.08
CA GLY A 31 16.12 -0.72 -12.31
C GLY A 31 17.64 -0.65 -12.41
N TYR A 32 18.34 -0.39 -11.29
CA TYR A 32 19.80 -0.40 -11.24
C TYR A 32 20.40 -1.78 -11.47
N ARG A 33 19.89 -2.83 -10.79
CA ARG A 33 20.36 -4.21 -10.97
C ARG A 33 20.18 -4.67 -12.42
N ARG A 34 19.05 -4.34 -13.03
CA ARG A 34 18.76 -4.66 -14.44
C ARG A 34 19.80 -4.05 -15.38
N VAL A 35 20.05 -2.74 -15.28
CA VAL A 35 21.03 -2.07 -16.16
C VAL A 35 22.45 -2.63 -15.97
N ARG A 36 22.83 -2.98 -14.73
CA ARG A 36 24.14 -3.58 -14.47
C ARG A 36 24.29 -4.98 -15.07
N GLN A 37 23.21 -5.76 -15.08
CA GLN A 37 23.18 -7.08 -15.74
C GLN A 37 23.22 -6.93 -17.26
N GLU A 38 22.42 -6.04 -17.85
CA GLU A 38 22.40 -5.79 -19.31
C GLU A 38 23.80 -5.41 -19.83
N ARG A 39 24.52 -4.53 -19.13
CA ARG A 39 25.88 -4.11 -19.53
C ARG A 39 26.91 -5.24 -19.46
N ARG A 40 26.73 -6.23 -18.58
CA ARG A 40 27.62 -7.41 -18.51
C ARG A 40 27.47 -8.33 -19.72
N TYR A 41 26.26 -8.49 -20.24
CA TYR A 41 25.97 -9.45 -21.30
C TYR A 41 26.01 -8.84 -22.69
N PHE A 42 25.62 -7.57 -22.84
CA PHE A 42 25.38 -6.98 -24.16
C PHE A 42 26.24 -5.75 -24.48
N HIS A 43 27.07 -5.26 -23.55
CA HIS A 43 27.93 -4.07 -23.71
C HIS A 43 27.24 -2.76 -24.14
N VAL A 44 25.91 -2.77 -24.36
CA VAL A 44 25.10 -1.62 -24.77
C VAL A 44 23.88 -1.51 -23.83
N GLY A 45 23.58 -0.31 -23.36
CA GLY A 45 22.44 -0.06 -22.47
C GLY A 45 21.17 0.21 -23.26
N ILE A 46 20.25 -0.76 -23.32
CA ILE A 46 19.03 -0.68 -24.12
C ILE A 46 17.98 0.22 -23.45
N ALA A 47 17.92 0.25 -22.11
CA ALA A 47 16.92 1.02 -21.40
C ALA A 47 17.45 1.72 -20.13
N PRO A 48 17.21 3.03 -19.94
CA PRO A 48 17.61 3.75 -18.73
C PRO A 48 17.01 3.18 -17.44
N ALA A 49 17.79 3.20 -16.35
CA ALA A 49 17.39 2.68 -15.03
C ALA A 49 16.12 3.35 -14.47
N GLY A 50 15.84 4.60 -14.87
CA GLY A 50 14.67 5.36 -14.42
C GLY A 50 13.34 4.99 -15.12
N GLN A 51 13.34 4.09 -16.11
CA GLN A 51 12.09 3.72 -16.79
C GLN A 51 11.09 3.03 -15.85
N GLU A 52 11.56 2.20 -14.93
CA GLU A 52 10.67 1.52 -13.99
C GLU A 52 10.01 2.49 -13.02
N LEU A 53 10.75 3.52 -12.59
CA LEU A 53 10.21 4.57 -11.73
C LEU A 53 9.13 5.38 -12.45
N LYS A 54 9.35 5.71 -13.74
CA LYS A 54 8.33 6.38 -14.56
C LYS A 54 7.07 5.52 -14.73
N ARG A 55 7.22 4.19 -14.89
CA ARG A 55 6.09 3.27 -14.95
C ARG A 55 5.35 3.16 -13.61
N LEU A 56 6.09 3.13 -12.51
CA LEU A 56 5.52 3.10 -11.15
C LEU A 56 4.62 4.31 -10.92
N PHE A 57 5.09 5.52 -11.18
CA PHE A 57 4.26 6.71 -10.99
C PHE A 57 3.19 6.86 -12.08
N GLY A 58 3.50 6.60 -13.35
CA GLY A 58 2.53 6.76 -14.44
C GLY A 58 1.36 5.77 -14.35
N TYR A 59 1.65 4.47 -14.40
CA TYR A 59 0.62 3.44 -14.33
C TYR A 59 0.10 3.26 -12.90
N GLY A 60 0.95 3.35 -11.88
CA GLY A 60 0.53 3.16 -10.50
C GLY A 60 -0.44 4.23 -10.02
N LEU A 61 -0.22 5.51 -10.35
CA LEU A 61 -1.18 6.57 -10.01
C LEU A 61 -2.48 6.42 -10.79
N LEU A 62 -2.41 6.09 -12.09
CA LEU A 62 -3.62 5.90 -12.91
C LEU A 62 -4.47 4.76 -12.37
N VAL A 63 -3.87 3.60 -12.12
CA VAL A 63 -4.56 2.44 -11.55
C VAL A 63 -5.07 2.73 -10.13
N GLY A 64 -4.27 3.39 -9.30
CA GLY A 64 -4.67 3.79 -7.94
C GLY A 64 -5.87 4.74 -7.93
N LEU A 65 -5.92 5.68 -8.87
CA LEU A 65 -7.03 6.62 -9.02
C LEU A 65 -8.31 5.88 -9.44
N VAL A 66 -8.21 4.96 -10.42
CA VAL A 66 -9.35 4.12 -10.84
C VAL A 66 -9.88 3.29 -9.66
N ILE A 67 -8.99 2.64 -8.91
CA ILE A 67 -9.37 1.84 -7.72
C ILE A 67 -10.00 2.74 -6.65
N SER A 68 -9.49 3.96 -6.46
CA SER A 68 -10.05 4.91 -5.50
C SER A 68 -11.50 5.29 -5.85
N ILE A 69 -11.79 5.56 -7.12
CA ILE A 69 -13.17 5.83 -7.59
C ILE A 69 -14.06 4.61 -7.35
N ILE A 70 -13.59 3.41 -7.73
CA ILE A 70 -14.34 2.16 -7.52
C ILE A 70 -14.67 1.96 -6.04
N SER A 71 -13.70 2.21 -5.15
CA SER A 71 -13.89 2.07 -3.70
C SER A 71 -14.98 2.99 -3.15
N ILE A 72 -15.05 4.23 -3.65
CA ILE A 72 -16.11 5.20 -3.29
C ILE A 72 -17.47 4.69 -3.75
N VAL A 73 -17.57 4.17 -4.98
CA VAL A 73 -18.83 3.65 -5.54
C VAL A 73 -19.32 2.41 -4.78
N VAL A 74 -18.41 1.52 -4.39
CA VAL A 74 -18.72 0.32 -3.60
C VAL A 74 -19.13 0.67 -2.16
N GLY A 75 -18.70 1.84 -1.65
CA GLY A 75 -18.94 2.25 -0.27
C GLY A 75 -18.19 1.39 0.76
N GLY A 76 -17.17 0.66 0.32
CA GLY A 76 -16.39 -0.24 1.17
C GLY A 76 -15.48 0.52 2.12
N THR A 77 -15.92 0.74 3.35
CA THR A 77 -15.07 1.33 4.39
C THR A 77 -14.26 0.27 5.10
N VAL A 78 -12.96 0.49 5.21
CA VAL A 78 -12.04 -0.41 5.90
C VAL A 78 -11.69 0.15 7.27
N THR A 79 -11.68 -0.69 8.31
CA THR A 79 -11.32 -0.30 9.66
C THR A 79 -9.85 0.12 9.73
N TYR A 80 -9.52 1.10 10.57
CA TYR A 80 -8.16 1.58 10.78
C TYR A 80 -7.18 0.46 11.16
N GLU A 81 -7.62 -0.50 11.98
CA GLU A 81 -6.82 -1.67 12.41
C GLU A 81 -6.32 -2.49 11.21
N TRP A 82 -7.21 -2.70 10.23
CA TRP A 82 -6.91 -3.42 9.03
C TRP A 82 -5.92 -2.65 8.14
N LEU A 83 -6.07 -1.32 8.03
CA LEU A 83 -5.15 -0.48 7.25
C LEU A 83 -3.72 -0.51 7.79
N VAL A 84 -3.55 -0.55 9.12
CA VAL A 84 -2.24 -0.69 9.75
C VAL A 84 -1.62 -2.06 9.45
N LEU A 85 -2.40 -3.13 9.59
CA LEU A 85 -1.94 -4.48 9.24
C LEU A 85 -1.54 -4.60 7.77
N PHE A 86 -2.36 -4.04 6.87
CA PHE A 86 -2.06 -4.01 5.44
C PHE A 86 -0.73 -3.32 5.14
N ASN A 87 -0.46 -2.18 5.79
CA ASN A 87 0.83 -1.49 5.66
C ASN A 87 1.98 -2.36 6.16
N CYS A 88 1.86 -2.99 7.33
CA CYS A 88 2.88 -3.88 7.86
C CYS A 88 3.19 -5.06 6.91
N VAL A 89 2.15 -5.74 6.42
CA VAL A 89 2.30 -6.85 5.46
C VAL A 89 2.95 -6.37 4.15
N SER A 90 2.56 -5.19 3.67
CA SER A 90 3.15 -4.57 2.46
C SER A 90 4.64 -4.29 2.63
N VAL A 91 5.04 -3.70 3.76
CA VAL A 91 6.44 -3.39 4.07
C VAL A 91 7.27 -4.68 4.16
N ILE A 92 6.78 -5.68 4.88
CA ILE A 92 7.47 -6.97 5.03
C ILE A 92 7.65 -7.64 3.67
N SER A 93 6.59 -7.66 2.85
CA SER A 93 6.63 -8.25 1.50
C SER A 93 7.67 -7.56 0.60
N LEU A 94 7.76 -6.23 0.66
CA LEU A 94 8.76 -5.46 -0.08
C LEU A 94 10.19 -5.72 0.41
N LEU A 95 10.39 -5.86 1.73
CA LEU A 95 11.71 -6.08 2.31
C LEU A 95 12.31 -7.44 1.89
N ILE A 96 11.45 -8.45 1.69
CA ILE A 96 11.86 -9.78 1.19
C ILE A 96 12.33 -9.71 -0.27
N PHE A 97 12.13 -8.58 -0.99
CA PHE A 97 12.44 -8.39 -2.42
C PHE A 97 11.83 -9.46 -3.34
N ALA A 98 10.85 -10.22 -2.85
CA ALA A 98 10.13 -11.20 -3.64
C ALA A 98 8.96 -10.49 -4.34
N PHE A 99 9.23 -9.88 -5.50
CA PHE A 99 8.22 -9.18 -6.30
C PHE A 99 6.98 -10.03 -6.62
N ARG A 100 7.12 -11.37 -6.63
CA ARG A 100 5.99 -12.31 -6.77
C ARG A 100 5.01 -12.23 -5.59
N LEU A 101 5.48 -11.93 -4.38
CA LEU A 101 4.66 -11.81 -3.17
C LEU A 101 3.90 -10.47 -3.11
N HIS A 102 4.24 -9.50 -3.97
CA HIS A 102 3.58 -8.19 -4.00
C HIS A 102 2.29 -8.16 -4.84
N SER A 103 1.79 -9.32 -5.27
CA SER A 103 0.49 -9.40 -5.96
C SER A 103 -0.64 -8.90 -5.05
N ALA A 104 -1.55 -8.10 -5.62
CA ALA A 104 -2.72 -7.57 -4.90
C ALA A 104 -3.53 -8.70 -4.24
N ALA A 105 -3.69 -9.84 -4.92
CA ALA A 105 -4.41 -10.99 -4.38
C ALA A 105 -3.72 -11.58 -3.13
N ILE A 106 -2.38 -11.64 -3.13
CA ILE A 106 -1.61 -12.17 -2.00
C ILE A 106 -1.64 -11.19 -0.84
N LEU A 107 -1.40 -9.90 -1.07
CA LEU A 107 -1.43 -8.90 0.00
C LEU A 107 -2.81 -8.82 0.66
N LEU A 108 -3.87 -8.72 -0.14
CA LEU A 108 -5.23 -8.65 0.38
C LEU A 108 -5.61 -9.96 1.07
N GLY A 109 -5.25 -11.11 0.50
CA GLY A 109 -5.50 -12.43 1.09
C GLY A 109 -4.79 -12.61 2.44
N VAL A 110 -3.48 -12.38 2.49
CA VAL A 110 -2.67 -12.51 3.71
C VAL A 110 -3.14 -11.52 4.78
N THR A 111 -3.41 -10.27 4.41
CA THR A 111 -3.91 -9.26 5.36
C THR A 111 -5.27 -9.67 5.94
N ASN A 112 -6.20 -10.12 5.10
CA ASN A 112 -7.52 -10.57 5.56
C ASN A 112 -7.43 -11.83 6.43
N LEU A 113 -6.58 -12.80 6.07
CA LEU A 113 -6.35 -14.00 6.87
C LEU A 113 -5.78 -13.64 8.25
N LEU A 114 -4.74 -12.80 8.30
CA LEU A 114 -4.16 -12.34 9.55
C LEU A 114 -5.18 -11.57 10.39
N PHE A 115 -5.93 -10.66 9.78
CA PHE A 115 -6.98 -9.91 10.47
C PHE A 115 -8.05 -10.83 11.07
N TYR A 116 -8.48 -11.85 10.32
CA TYR A 116 -9.44 -12.85 10.80
C TYR A 116 -8.91 -13.66 11.98
N ILE A 117 -7.64 -14.10 11.92
CA ILE A 117 -6.98 -14.83 13.02
C ILE A 117 -6.91 -13.98 14.28
N LEU A 118 -6.57 -12.69 14.15
CA LEU A 118 -6.52 -11.76 15.28
C LEU A 118 -7.90 -11.54 15.90
N LEU A 119 -8.94 -11.48 15.06
CA LEU A 119 -10.32 -11.34 15.50
C LEU A 119 -10.81 -12.58 16.28
N PHE A 120 -10.43 -13.77 15.82
CA PHE A 120 -10.76 -15.04 16.48
C PHE A 120 -10.09 -15.19 17.85
N ASN A 121 -8.80 -14.87 17.93
CA ASN A 121 -8.01 -14.98 19.17
C ASN A 121 -8.27 -13.84 20.17
N LYS A 122 -9.13 -12.87 19.83
CA LYS A 122 -9.34 -11.62 20.60
C LYS A 122 -8.03 -10.93 20.97
N TRP A 123 -7.00 -11.05 20.13
CA TRP A 123 -5.75 -10.36 20.36
C TRP A 123 -5.95 -8.89 20.05
N GLU A 124 -6.08 -8.09 21.12
CA GLU A 124 -6.06 -6.65 21.00
C GLU A 124 -4.66 -6.25 20.56
N ILE A 125 -4.54 -5.65 19.37
CA ILE A 125 -3.26 -5.17 18.87
C ILE A 125 -2.85 -3.99 19.77
N PRO A 126 -1.81 -4.11 20.60
CA PRO A 126 -1.52 -3.13 21.66
C PRO A 126 -1.18 -1.73 21.14
N ALA A 127 -0.83 -1.62 19.86
CA ALA A 127 -0.57 -0.34 19.18
C ALA A 127 -1.80 0.60 19.12
N LEU A 128 -2.99 0.13 19.55
CA LEU A 128 -4.26 0.85 19.47
C LEU A 128 -4.91 1.20 20.82
N ILE A 129 -4.20 1.09 21.95
CA ILE A 129 -4.74 1.46 23.29
C ILE A 129 -5.26 2.91 23.35
N GLY A 130 -4.81 3.79 22.44
CA GLY A 130 -5.24 5.20 22.36
C GLY A 130 -6.39 5.52 21.40
N PHE A 131 -6.86 4.57 20.58
CA PHE A 131 -7.98 4.81 19.67
C PHE A 131 -9.15 3.91 20.06
N PRO A 132 -10.21 4.45 20.69
CA PRO A 132 -11.37 3.64 21.02
C PRO A 132 -11.96 3.10 19.73
N SER A 133 -11.80 1.78 19.54
CA SER A 133 -12.54 1.03 18.53
C SER A 133 -14.00 1.15 18.94
N LYS A 134 -14.72 2.11 18.36
CA LYS A 134 -16.19 2.23 18.50
C LYS A 134 -16.85 1.07 17.75
N LYS A 135 -16.61 -0.16 18.21
CA LYS A 135 -17.40 -1.32 17.84
C LYS A 135 -18.77 -1.11 18.48
N GLY A 136 -19.76 -0.70 17.66
CA GLY A 136 -21.17 -0.87 18.03
C GLY A 136 -22.03 0.38 18.24
N GLN A 137 -21.76 1.54 17.63
CA GLN A 137 -22.67 2.71 17.74
C GLN A 137 -23.25 3.22 16.41
N PHE A 138 -23.33 2.38 15.37
CA PHE A 138 -23.86 2.83 14.06
C PHE A 138 -25.37 2.61 13.85
N TRP A 139 -26.09 1.90 14.74
CA TRP A 139 -27.52 1.58 14.55
C TRP A 139 -28.47 2.03 15.68
N ARG A 140 -28.18 3.14 16.37
CA ARG A 140 -29.17 3.78 17.26
C ARG A 140 -29.53 5.16 16.73
N ILE A 141 -30.40 5.16 15.72
CA ILE A 141 -31.23 6.31 15.37
C ILE A 141 -32.64 5.96 15.87
N ARG A 142 -33.09 6.67 16.90
CA ARG A 142 -34.51 6.92 17.16
C ARG A 142 -34.64 8.44 17.22
#